data_AF-A0A9D6PN91-F1
#
_entry.id   AF-A0A9D6PN91-F1
#
_cell.length_a   1.000
_cell.length_b   1.000
_cell.length_c   1.000
_cell.angle_alpha   90.00
_cell.angle_beta   90.00
_cell.angle_gamma   90.00
#
_symmetry.space_group_name_H-M   'P 1'
#
loop_
_entity.id
_entity.type
_entity.pdbx_description
1 polymer ?
#
loop_
_entity_poly.entity_id
_entity_poly.type
_entity_poly.pdbx_seq_one_letter_code
_entity_poly.pdbx_strand_id
1 'polypeptide(L)'
;MRTFFESRADLAPRFIEGTVQELEELFGSPLPELPEGQLVPGQSDGLLVELHPSLRNAFRELVDAAYRALAVQRTKDAGLADPGGWGGTGSPASRFEEILDPILTTILERERRLGLLNLFWLAHSKDAAEVIQEFFFQPGIKIDIKYQIHHLLQGTYRNTRSRVWARYRSQKGDKLRYNLGSSFNHRLIECIVDDQLPLTEVSPARLNLAQVLVEQNKRFRVSVREFKEIHAACRERLREGLQRKDVRLMELLRRNFPSIRPELYDDEKSATRILFNSRVLMYLLADFGGLGTKLLGNPILKTEAGARRGWSELLMDYQDL
;
A
#
# COMPACT_ATOMS: atom_id res chain seq x y z
N MET A 1 -22.79 -17.26 -16.88
CA MET A 1 -21.37 -16.87 -16.68
C MET A 1 -20.86 -17.73 -15.55
N ARG A 2 -19.91 -18.65 -15.79
CA ARG A 2 -19.32 -19.42 -14.68
C ARG A 2 -18.19 -18.58 -14.10
N THR A 3 -18.48 -17.87 -13.01
CA THR A 3 -17.44 -17.33 -12.13
C THR A 3 -16.83 -18.51 -11.40
N PHE A 4 -15.65 -18.95 -11.83
CA PHE A 4 -14.90 -20.00 -11.13
C PHE A 4 -14.36 -19.50 -9.77
N PHE A 5 -14.23 -18.19 -9.62
CA PHE A 5 -13.68 -17.54 -8.44
C PHE A 5 -14.60 -16.39 -8.01
N GLU A 6 -14.85 -16.28 -6.71
CA GLU A 6 -15.70 -15.24 -6.15
C GLU A 6 -15.03 -13.87 -6.28
N SER A 7 -15.78 -12.86 -6.74
CA SER A 7 -15.32 -11.47 -6.74
C SER A 7 -15.60 -10.82 -5.39
N ARG A 8 -14.61 -10.15 -4.82
CA ARG A 8 -14.78 -9.38 -3.57
C ARG A 8 -14.98 -7.89 -3.86
N ALA A 9 -16.08 -7.34 -3.33
CA ALA A 9 -16.37 -5.90 -3.35
C ALA A 9 -15.57 -5.11 -2.29
N ASP A 10 -14.82 -5.80 -1.43
CA ASP A 10 -14.05 -5.24 -0.32
C ASP A 10 -12.54 -5.13 -0.59
N LEU A 11 -12.07 -5.50 -1.79
CA LEU A 11 -10.70 -5.16 -2.18
C LEU A 11 -10.56 -3.63 -2.23
N ALA A 12 -9.55 -3.12 -1.53
CA ALA A 12 -9.28 -1.69 -1.50
C ALA A 12 -9.01 -1.17 -2.92
N PRO A 13 -9.51 0.02 -3.27
CA PRO A 13 -9.25 0.62 -4.58
C PRO A 13 -7.75 0.86 -4.75
N ARG A 14 -7.25 0.56 -5.96
CA ARG A 14 -5.83 0.70 -6.30
C ARG A 14 -5.63 1.94 -7.15
N PHE A 15 -4.58 2.70 -6.83
CA PHE A 15 -4.19 3.87 -7.62
C PHE A 15 -3.47 3.42 -8.87
N ILE A 16 -4.09 3.68 -10.00
CA ILE A 16 -3.57 3.22 -11.27
C ILE A 16 -3.25 4.43 -12.13
N GLU A 17 -4.21 5.35 -12.26
CA GLU A 17 -4.05 6.58 -13.06
C GLU A 17 -4.07 7.86 -12.22
N GLY A 18 -4.55 7.80 -10.98
CA GLY A 18 -4.85 8.99 -10.20
C GLY A 18 -6.04 9.74 -10.81
N THR A 19 -7.02 9.01 -11.36
CA THR A 19 -8.24 9.65 -11.89
C THR A 19 -8.99 10.38 -10.77
N VAL A 20 -9.86 11.35 -11.13
CA VAL A 20 -10.71 12.04 -10.15
C VAL A 20 -11.51 11.06 -9.30
N GLN A 21 -12.07 10.00 -9.92
CA GLN A 21 -12.81 8.96 -9.18
C GLN A 21 -11.90 8.23 -8.18
N GLU A 22 -10.70 7.80 -8.59
CA GLU A 22 -9.74 7.13 -7.70
C GLU A 22 -9.35 8.05 -6.54
N LEU A 23 -9.09 9.33 -6.83
CA LEU A 23 -8.78 10.33 -5.81
C LEU A 23 -9.96 10.52 -4.84
N GLU A 24 -11.19 10.64 -5.33
CA GLU A 24 -12.37 10.80 -4.48
C GLU A 24 -12.61 9.58 -3.58
N GLU A 25 -12.26 8.37 -4.03
CA GLU A 25 -12.35 7.15 -3.24
C GLU A 25 -11.42 7.12 -2.01
N LEU A 26 -10.32 7.90 -2.03
CA LEU A 26 -9.42 8.06 -0.87
C LEU A 26 -9.65 9.33 -0.08
N PHE A 27 -9.82 10.44 -0.78
CA PHE A 27 -9.85 11.77 -0.17
C PHE A 27 -11.27 12.21 0.22
N GLY A 28 -12.29 11.56 -0.34
CA GLY A 28 -13.69 11.98 -0.26
C GLY A 28 -14.14 12.74 -1.50
N SER A 29 -15.46 12.88 -1.66
CA SER A 29 -16.07 13.68 -2.73
C SER A 29 -16.87 14.84 -2.13
N PRO A 30 -16.67 16.10 -2.59
CA PRO A 30 -15.63 16.51 -3.53
C PRO A 30 -14.22 16.39 -2.93
N LEU A 31 -13.19 16.43 -3.78
CA LEU A 31 -11.79 16.45 -3.33
C LEU A 31 -11.54 17.64 -2.38
N PRO A 32 -10.75 17.44 -1.31
CA PRO A 32 -10.41 18.52 -0.40
C PRO A 32 -9.58 19.57 -1.12
N GLU A 33 -9.90 20.84 -0.86
CA GLU A 33 -9.03 21.95 -1.27
C GLU A 33 -7.74 21.87 -0.45
N LEU A 34 -6.62 21.69 -1.15
CA LEU A 34 -5.30 21.73 -0.51
C LEU A 34 -4.90 23.19 -0.27
N PRO A 35 -4.15 23.48 0.81
CA PRO A 35 -3.63 24.81 1.05
C PRO A 35 -2.76 25.28 -0.13
N GLU A 36 -2.74 26.58 -0.39
CA GLU A 36 -1.83 27.17 -1.39
C GLU A 36 -0.37 26.88 -0.99
N GLY A 37 0.37 26.26 -1.91
CA GLY A 37 1.78 25.93 -1.69
C GLY A 37 2.74 27.03 -2.08
N GLN A 38 3.87 27.06 -1.40
CA GLN A 38 5.05 27.75 -1.93
C GLN A 38 5.66 26.90 -3.05
N LEU A 39 5.50 27.34 -4.30
CA LEU A 39 6.16 26.73 -5.45
C LEU A 39 7.67 27.00 -5.36
N VAL A 40 8.47 25.94 -5.32
CA VAL A 40 9.94 26.06 -5.31
C VAL A 40 10.42 26.22 -6.75
N PRO A 41 11.22 27.27 -7.08
CA PRO A 41 11.75 27.45 -8.42
C PRO A 41 12.56 26.22 -8.89
N GLY A 42 12.18 25.62 -10.01
CA GLY A 42 12.88 24.49 -10.61
C GLY A 42 12.43 23.09 -10.16
N GLN A 43 11.43 22.97 -9.28
CA GLN A 43 10.71 21.72 -9.04
C GLN A 43 9.29 21.81 -9.62
N SER A 44 8.82 20.69 -10.19
CA SER A 44 7.43 20.53 -10.66
C SER A 44 6.44 20.76 -9.51
N ASP A 45 5.22 21.21 -9.85
CA ASP A 45 4.08 21.46 -8.95
C ASP A 45 4.08 20.56 -7.71
N GLY A 46 4.29 21.17 -6.54
CA GLY A 46 4.38 20.44 -5.28
C GLY A 46 4.23 21.38 -4.09
N LEU A 47 3.69 20.82 -3.00
CA LEU A 47 3.59 21.52 -1.71
C LEU A 47 4.82 21.18 -0.87
N LEU A 48 5.57 22.21 -0.45
CA LEU A 48 6.59 22.02 0.58
C LEU A 48 5.90 21.88 1.94
N VAL A 49 6.14 20.75 2.61
CA VAL A 49 5.62 20.48 3.95
C VAL A 49 6.80 20.26 4.88
N GLU A 50 6.99 21.19 5.81
CA GLU A 50 7.98 21.04 6.87
C GLU A 50 7.38 20.21 8.02
N LEU A 51 7.87 18.99 8.18
CA LEU A 51 7.51 18.13 9.30
C LEU A 51 8.32 18.50 10.55
N HIS A 52 7.75 18.21 11.71
CA HIS A 52 8.43 18.45 12.98
C HIS A 52 9.78 17.68 13.02
N PRO A 53 10.95 18.34 13.20
CA PRO A 53 12.25 17.69 13.03
C PRO A 53 12.47 16.47 13.93
N SER A 54 11.92 16.50 15.16
CA SER A 54 12.01 15.36 16.09
C SER A 54 11.29 14.11 15.60
N LEU A 55 10.29 14.24 14.72
CA LEU A 55 9.53 13.09 14.21
C LEU A 55 10.41 12.18 13.35
N ARG A 56 11.23 12.78 12.45
CA ARG A 56 12.16 12.03 11.59
C ARG A 56 13.21 11.27 12.42
N ASN A 57 13.77 11.93 13.43
CA ASN A 57 14.76 11.30 14.32
C ASN A 57 14.16 10.16 15.14
N ALA A 58 12.99 10.37 15.74
CA ALA A 58 12.29 9.32 16.48
C ALA A 58 11.88 8.14 15.58
N PHE A 59 11.48 8.43 14.34
CA PHE A 59 11.17 7.39 13.36
C PHE A 59 12.42 6.60 12.96
N ARG A 60 13.57 7.25 12.80
CA ARG A 60 14.84 6.55 12.53
C ARG A 60 15.22 5.61 13.67
N GLU A 61 15.07 6.04 14.92
CA GLU A 61 15.27 5.17 16.09
C GLU A 61 14.28 4.00 16.12
N LEU A 62 13.03 4.24 15.74
CA LEU A 62 12.01 3.20 15.62
C LEU A 62 12.37 2.15 14.57
N VAL A 63 12.86 2.59 13.39
CA VAL A 63 13.31 1.70 12.31
C VAL A 63 14.50 0.85 12.75
N ASP A 64 15.50 1.44 13.41
CA ASP A 64 16.65 0.69 13.96
C ASP A 64 16.18 -0.36 14.98
N ALA A 65 15.28 0.01 15.89
CA ALA A 65 14.72 -0.92 16.86
C ALA A 65 13.94 -2.07 16.20
N ALA A 66 13.13 -1.79 15.18
CA ALA A 66 12.39 -2.79 14.42
C ALA A 66 13.33 -3.75 13.69
N TYR A 67 14.37 -3.21 13.04
CA TYR A 67 15.40 -4.00 12.38
C TYR A 67 16.11 -4.93 13.37
N ARG A 68 16.56 -4.42 14.53
CA ARG A 68 17.23 -5.22 15.55
C ARG A 68 16.33 -6.33 16.10
N ALA A 69 15.06 -6.03 16.37
CA ALA A 69 14.09 -7.02 16.84
C ALA A 69 13.98 -8.19 15.84
N LEU A 70 13.86 -7.88 14.54
CA LEU A 70 13.72 -8.90 13.50
C LEU A 70 15.04 -9.62 13.19
N ALA A 71 16.17 -8.92 13.23
CA ALA A 71 17.49 -9.52 13.05
C ALA A 71 17.81 -10.52 14.17
N VAL A 72 17.45 -10.20 15.41
CA VAL A 72 17.61 -11.10 16.57
C VAL A 72 16.66 -12.29 16.48
N GLN A 73 15.42 -12.08 16.07
CA GLN A 73 14.44 -13.16 15.90
C GLN A 73 14.95 -14.23 14.92
N ARG A 74 15.54 -13.81 13.80
CA ARG A 74 16.14 -14.74 12.81
C ARG A 74 17.33 -15.53 13.34
N THR A 75 18.13 -14.97 14.25
CA THR A 75 19.19 -15.72 14.93
C THR A 75 18.64 -16.66 16.01
N LYS A 76 17.41 -16.43 16.48
CA LYS A 76 16.73 -17.18 17.54
C LYS A 76 15.63 -18.10 17.03
N ASP A 77 15.56 -18.43 15.74
CA ASP A 77 14.77 -19.58 15.26
C ASP A 77 15.31 -20.95 15.79
N ALA A 78 16.16 -20.93 16.83
CA ALA A 78 16.47 -22.03 17.76
C ALA A 78 15.75 -21.93 19.14
N GLY A 79 14.82 -20.99 19.36
CA GLY A 79 14.04 -20.89 20.60
C GLY A 79 13.23 -19.61 20.74
N LEU A 80 11.94 -19.75 21.07
CA LEU A 80 10.98 -18.67 21.33
C LEU A 80 11.56 -17.59 22.26
N ALA A 81 11.92 -16.45 21.69
CA ALA A 81 12.11 -15.22 22.45
C ALA A 81 10.98 -14.25 22.09
N ASP A 82 10.22 -13.88 23.12
CA ASP A 82 9.31 -12.73 23.10
C ASP A 82 10.10 -11.49 22.66
N PRO A 83 9.54 -10.57 21.85
CA PRO A 83 10.20 -9.34 21.44
C PRO A 83 10.26 -8.35 22.63
N GLY A 84 11.07 -8.70 23.64
CA GLY A 84 11.20 -8.02 24.94
C GLY A 84 11.84 -6.63 24.93
N GLY A 85 11.71 -5.87 23.84
CA GLY A 85 12.20 -4.49 23.73
C GLY A 85 11.44 -3.60 22.75
N TRP A 86 10.38 -4.13 22.11
CA TRP A 86 9.56 -3.34 21.19
C TRP A 86 8.56 -2.45 21.96
N GLY A 87 7.86 -3.03 22.93
CA GLY A 87 6.88 -2.34 23.77
C GLY A 87 7.43 -1.96 25.15
N GLY A 88 6.87 -0.90 25.74
CA GLY A 88 7.21 -0.44 27.10
C GLY A 88 7.53 1.05 27.15
N THR A 89 7.35 1.65 28.33
CA THR A 89 7.66 3.07 28.57
C THR A 89 9.15 3.34 28.30
N GLY A 90 9.46 4.34 27.48
CA GLY A 90 10.82 4.70 27.09
C GLY A 90 11.37 3.91 25.88
N SER A 91 10.64 2.91 25.37
CA SER A 91 11.02 2.22 24.13
C SER A 91 11.02 3.20 22.94
N PRO A 92 11.81 2.94 21.88
CA PRO A 92 11.75 3.74 20.64
C PRO A 92 10.34 3.86 20.05
N ALA A 93 9.52 2.81 20.17
CA ALA A 93 8.11 2.87 19.80
C ALA A 93 7.34 3.90 20.65
N SER A 94 7.42 3.80 21.99
CA SER A 94 6.72 4.77 22.87
C SER A 94 7.17 6.21 22.64
N ARG A 95 8.47 6.45 22.42
CA ARG A 95 9.02 7.79 22.12
C ARG A 95 8.49 8.34 20.80
N PHE A 96 8.39 7.51 19.76
CA PHE A 96 7.76 7.92 18.51
C PHE A 96 6.27 8.24 18.71
N GLU A 97 5.54 7.41 19.46
CA GLU A 97 4.14 7.65 19.79
C GLU A 97 3.93 8.96 20.59
N GLU A 98 4.81 9.26 21.55
CA GLU A 98 4.79 10.48 22.37
C GLU A 98 5.02 11.75 21.55
N ILE A 99 5.76 11.67 20.44
CA ILE A 99 5.98 12.80 19.52
C ILE A 99 4.81 12.91 18.52
N LEU A 100 4.32 11.78 18.00
CA LEU A 100 3.25 11.77 17.00
C LEU A 100 1.88 12.17 17.59
N ASP A 101 1.57 11.79 18.83
CA ASP A 101 0.30 12.11 19.51
C ASP A 101 -0.01 13.63 19.57
N PRO A 102 0.89 14.51 20.06
CA PRO A 102 0.64 15.95 20.10
C PRO A 102 0.62 16.59 18.70
N ILE A 103 1.39 16.07 17.73
CA ILE A 103 1.34 16.53 16.34
C ILE A 103 -0.05 16.28 15.74
N LEU A 104 -0.54 15.03 15.82
CA LEU A 104 -1.87 14.67 15.32
C LEU A 104 -2.97 15.43 16.05
N THR A 105 -2.84 15.62 17.37
CA THR A 105 -3.79 16.42 18.15
C THR A 105 -3.85 17.86 17.63
N THR A 106 -2.70 18.49 17.41
CA THR A 106 -2.60 19.87 16.90
C THR A 106 -3.20 19.99 15.50
N ILE A 107 -2.93 19.02 14.62
CA ILE A 107 -3.51 18.97 13.27
C ILE A 107 -5.04 18.91 13.35
N LEU A 108 -5.60 18.01 14.17
CA LEU A 108 -7.06 17.89 14.31
C LEU A 108 -7.71 19.14 14.90
N GLU A 109 -7.03 19.83 15.82
CA GLU A 109 -7.51 21.08 16.38
C GLU A 109 -7.54 22.23 15.36
N ARG A 110 -6.61 22.21 14.40
CA ARG A 110 -6.49 23.20 13.31
C ARG A 110 -7.23 22.81 12.04
N GLU A 111 -7.60 21.55 11.88
CA GLU A 111 -8.36 21.05 10.73
C GLU A 111 -9.70 21.76 10.64
N ARG A 112 -9.95 22.39 9.50
CA ARG A 112 -11.16 23.17 9.19
C ARG A 112 -11.56 22.93 7.74
N ARG A 113 -11.48 21.67 7.30
CA ARG A 113 -11.67 21.22 5.90
C ARG A 113 -10.58 21.76 4.97
N LEU A 114 -9.39 21.96 5.53
CA LEU A 114 -8.19 22.45 4.84
C LEU A 114 -7.33 21.29 4.33
N GLY A 115 -7.72 20.04 4.59
CA GLY A 115 -6.97 18.86 4.17
C GLY A 115 -5.65 18.67 4.90
N LEU A 116 -5.43 19.34 6.04
CA LEU A 116 -4.18 19.30 6.80
C LEU A 116 -3.84 17.89 7.27
N LEU A 117 -4.86 17.12 7.67
CA LEU A 117 -4.65 15.73 8.07
C LEU A 117 -4.16 14.87 6.91
N ASN A 118 -4.75 15.02 5.72
CA ASN A 118 -4.35 14.30 4.53
C ASN A 118 -2.94 14.71 4.07
N LEU A 119 -2.66 16.01 4.07
CA LEU A 119 -1.36 16.57 3.73
C LEU A 119 -0.25 16.06 4.65
N PHE A 120 -0.52 16.02 5.96
CA PHE A 120 0.42 15.46 6.93
C PHE A 120 0.75 14.00 6.62
N TRP A 121 -0.26 13.14 6.42
CA TRP A 121 -0.01 11.72 6.18
C TRP A 121 0.73 11.47 4.86
N LEU A 122 0.44 12.24 3.81
CA LEU A 122 1.17 12.18 2.53
C LEU A 122 2.63 12.63 2.67
N ALA A 123 2.87 13.74 3.36
CA ALA A 123 4.23 14.23 3.59
C ALA A 123 5.02 13.26 4.48
N HIS A 124 4.39 12.79 5.55
CA HIS A 124 4.99 11.87 6.52
C HIS A 124 5.26 10.49 5.91
N SER A 125 4.39 9.96 5.05
CA SER A 125 4.65 8.67 4.40
C SER A 125 5.88 8.72 3.50
N LYS A 126 6.04 9.83 2.75
CA LYS A 126 7.23 10.07 1.93
C LYS A 126 8.49 10.21 2.78
N ASP A 127 8.46 11.02 3.84
CA ASP A 127 9.58 11.19 4.78
C ASP A 127 9.97 9.86 5.44
N ALA A 128 8.98 9.08 5.87
CA ALA A 128 9.17 7.74 6.43
C ALA A 128 9.83 6.78 5.42
N ALA A 129 9.35 6.76 4.17
CA ALA A 129 9.93 5.94 3.11
C ALA A 129 11.38 6.33 2.82
N GLU A 130 11.71 7.62 2.85
CA GLU A 130 13.09 8.11 2.72
C GLU A 130 13.97 7.62 3.88
N VAL A 131 13.50 7.71 5.13
CA VAL A 131 14.24 7.22 6.31
C VAL A 131 14.49 5.72 6.23
N ILE A 132 13.48 4.93 5.85
CA ILE A 132 13.64 3.48 5.67
C ILE A 132 14.64 3.22 4.54
N GLN A 133 14.54 3.93 3.42
CA GLN A 133 15.48 3.76 2.33
C GLN A 133 16.92 4.10 2.78
N GLU A 134 17.14 5.24 3.43
CA GLU A 134 18.45 5.63 3.97
C GLU A 134 19.02 4.56 4.90
N PHE A 135 18.20 3.99 5.78
CA PHE A 135 18.63 2.96 6.72
C PHE A 135 19.08 1.67 6.00
N PHE A 136 18.27 1.17 5.07
CA PHE A 136 18.56 -0.10 4.37
C PHE A 136 19.63 0.01 3.29
N PHE A 137 20.05 1.22 2.92
CA PHE A 137 21.20 1.44 2.03
C PHE A 137 22.55 1.48 2.78
N GLN A 138 22.54 1.40 4.12
CA GLN A 138 23.77 1.40 4.90
C GLN A 138 24.53 0.06 4.78
N PRO A 139 25.87 0.08 4.74
CA PRO A 139 26.68 -1.14 4.73
C PRO A 139 26.39 -2.03 5.95
N GLY A 140 26.26 -3.34 5.72
CA GLY A 140 26.03 -4.33 6.79
C GLY A 140 24.57 -4.51 7.21
N ILE A 141 23.63 -3.75 6.63
CA ILE A 141 22.19 -3.93 6.86
C ILE A 141 21.63 -4.98 5.89
N LYS A 142 20.84 -5.92 6.42
CA LYS A 142 20.20 -6.99 5.64
C LYS A 142 18.95 -6.46 4.93
N ILE A 143 19.06 -6.23 3.61
CA ILE A 143 17.99 -5.65 2.78
C ILE A 143 16.68 -6.46 2.78
N ASP A 144 16.76 -7.77 2.96
CA ASP A 144 15.61 -8.67 2.93
C ASP A 144 14.70 -8.52 4.17
N ILE A 145 15.14 -7.79 5.21
CA ILE A 145 14.32 -7.40 6.36
C ILE A 145 13.46 -6.16 6.06
N LYS A 146 13.77 -5.37 5.02
CA LYS A 146 13.15 -4.06 4.74
C LYS A 146 11.64 -4.07 4.84
N TYR A 147 10.98 -4.98 4.13
CA TYR A 147 9.51 -5.03 4.12
C TYR A 147 8.93 -5.65 5.39
N GLN A 148 9.69 -6.51 6.06
CA GLN A 148 9.24 -7.16 7.29
C GLN A 148 9.05 -6.16 8.42
N ILE A 149 9.76 -5.02 8.46
CA ILE A 149 9.59 -4.05 9.55
C ILE A 149 8.19 -3.40 9.56
N HIS A 150 7.46 -3.41 8.43
CA HIS A 150 6.18 -2.70 8.30
C HIS A 150 5.15 -3.13 9.34
N HIS A 151 5.01 -4.43 9.65
CA HIS A 151 4.02 -4.87 10.63
C HIS A 151 4.25 -4.27 12.03
N LEU A 152 5.51 -4.05 12.40
CA LEU A 152 5.88 -3.40 13.65
C LEU A 152 5.51 -1.91 13.60
N LEU A 153 5.92 -1.21 12.55
CA LEU A 153 5.63 0.22 12.34
C LEU A 153 4.12 0.49 12.30
N GLN A 154 3.38 -0.35 11.56
CA GLN A 154 1.92 -0.28 11.44
C GLN A 154 1.24 -0.30 12.81
N GLY A 155 1.70 -1.16 13.72
CA GLY A 155 1.18 -1.23 15.09
C GLY A 155 1.32 0.11 15.83
N THR A 156 2.51 0.72 15.78
CA THR A 156 2.79 2.01 16.41
C THR A 156 1.94 3.16 15.84
N TYR A 157 1.79 3.22 14.52
CA TYR A 157 0.90 4.19 13.88
C TYR A 157 -0.57 3.99 14.27
N ARG A 158 -1.07 2.74 14.21
CA ARG A 158 -2.46 2.40 14.56
C ARG A 158 -2.78 2.73 16.01
N ASN A 159 -1.88 2.41 16.95
CA ASN A 159 -2.04 2.72 18.36
C ASN A 159 -2.19 4.22 18.60
N THR A 160 -1.25 5.02 18.08
CA THR A 160 -1.26 6.48 18.25
C THR A 160 -2.50 7.09 17.62
N ARG A 161 -2.83 6.70 16.37
CA ARG A 161 -4.02 7.19 15.67
C ARG A 161 -5.29 6.86 16.45
N SER A 162 -5.44 5.63 16.90
CA SER A 162 -6.64 5.18 17.63
C SER A 162 -6.81 5.93 18.95
N ARG A 163 -5.71 6.15 19.69
CA ARG A 163 -5.69 6.90 20.94
C ARG A 163 -6.09 8.37 20.73
N VAL A 164 -5.46 9.07 19.79
CA VAL A 164 -5.79 10.47 19.45
C VAL A 164 -7.24 10.59 19.00
N TRP A 165 -7.70 9.66 18.16
CA TRP A 165 -9.05 9.67 17.65
C TRP A 165 -10.11 9.42 18.73
N ALA A 166 -9.86 8.47 19.63
CA ALA A 166 -10.74 8.21 20.77
C ALA A 166 -10.85 9.43 21.70
N ARG A 167 -9.72 10.07 22.01
CA ARG A 167 -9.65 11.28 22.84
C ARG A 167 -10.45 12.43 22.23
N TYR A 168 -10.31 12.64 20.92
CA TYR A 168 -10.98 13.75 20.25
C TYR A 168 -12.49 13.48 20.08
N ARG A 169 -12.90 12.23 19.81
CA ARG A 169 -14.32 11.85 19.80
C ARG A 169 -14.99 12.07 21.16
N SER A 170 -14.32 11.71 22.26
CA SER A 170 -14.92 11.81 23.61
C SER A 170 -15.01 13.25 24.11
N GLN A 171 -14.05 14.11 23.79
CA GLN A 171 -14.02 15.50 24.29
C GLN A 171 -14.72 16.50 23.37
N LYS A 172 -14.69 16.27 22.05
CA LYS A 172 -15.05 17.28 21.02
C LYS A 172 -15.76 16.64 19.80
N GLY A 173 -16.57 15.60 20.00
CA GLY A 173 -17.17 14.80 18.91
C GLY A 173 -17.90 15.59 17.82
N ASP A 174 -18.77 16.54 18.20
CA ASP A 174 -19.50 17.37 17.23
C ASP A 174 -18.59 18.35 16.51
N LYS A 175 -17.61 18.92 17.23
CA LYS A 175 -16.58 19.80 16.64
C LYS A 175 -15.70 19.04 15.66
N LEU A 176 -15.36 17.78 15.93
CA LEU A 176 -14.60 16.91 15.02
C LEU A 176 -15.33 16.70 13.70
N ARG A 177 -16.60 16.31 13.78
CA ARG A 177 -17.45 16.10 12.59
C ARG A 177 -17.60 17.38 11.80
N TYR A 178 -17.81 18.51 12.47
CA TYR A 178 -17.88 19.81 11.82
C TYR A 178 -16.59 20.19 11.09
N ASN A 179 -15.44 20.03 11.77
CA ASN A 179 -14.10 20.37 11.29
C ASN A 179 -13.66 19.55 10.09
N LEU A 180 -13.92 18.26 10.10
CA LEU A 180 -13.54 17.36 9.00
C LEU A 180 -14.53 17.47 7.84
N GLY A 181 -15.80 17.74 8.14
CA GLY A 181 -16.88 17.71 7.15
C GLY A 181 -17.43 16.29 6.96
N SER A 182 -18.65 16.21 6.42
CA SER A 182 -19.36 14.96 6.18
C SER A 182 -18.76 14.11 5.04
N SER A 183 -17.96 14.72 4.18
CA SER A 183 -17.28 14.08 3.06
C SER A 183 -15.88 13.56 3.42
N PHE A 184 -15.39 13.80 4.64
CA PHE A 184 -14.05 13.36 5.03
C PHE A 184 -13.94 11.83 5.02
N ASN A 185 -12.90 11.34 4.36
CA ASN A 185 -12.65 9.92 4.17
C ASN A 185 -11.34 9.50 4.84
N HIS A 186 -11.42 8.50 5.72
CA HIS A 186 -10.27 7.96 6.43
C HIS A 186 -9.42 6.99 5.60
N ARG A 187 -9.93 6.55 4.44
CA ARG A 187 -9.30 5.52 3.62
C ARG A 187 -7.88 5.86 3.21
N LEU A 188 -7.58 7.12 2.88
CA LEU A 188 -6.19 7.52 2.58
C LEU A 188 -5.22 7.14 3.71
N ILE A 189 -5.60 7.45 4.95
CA ILE A 189 -4.76 7.21 6.13
C ILE A 189 -4.66 5.71 6.39
N GLU A 190 -5.76 4.98 6.23
CA GLU A 190 -5.77 3.52 6.33
C GLU A 190 -4.87 2.89 5.27
N CYS A 191 -4.97 3.31 4.01
CA CYS A 191 -4.07 2.88 2.95
C CYS A 191 -2.61 3.19 3.29
N ILE A 192 -2.27 4.41 3.73
CA ILE A 192 -0.88 4.74 4.06
C ILE A 192 -0.33 3.87 5.21
N VAL A 193 -1.13 3.66 6.26
CA VAL A 193 -0.66 2.92 7.45
C VAL A 193 -0.68 1.40 7.21
N ASP A 194 -1.70 0.90 6.52
CA ASP A 194 -1.98 -0.52 6.39
C ASP A 194 -1.42 -1.14 5.12
N ASP A 195 -1.24 -0.34 4.08
CA ASP A 195 -0.44 -0.72 2.94
C ASP A 195 1.04 -0.58 3.29
N GLN A 196 1.83 -1.58 2.90
CA GLN A 196 3.25 -1.66 3.20
C GLN A 196 4.05 -0.69 2.35
N LEU A 197 3.66 -0.51 1.09
CA LEU A 197 4.46 0.21 0.10
C LEU A 197 4.53 1.72 0.34
N PRO A 198 3.44 2.44 0.71
CA PRO A 198 3.49 3.88 0.92
C PRO A 198 4.48 4.32 2.00
N LEU A 199 4.76 3.46 2.99
CA LEU A 199 5.72 3.74 4.05
C LEU A 199 7.13 3.27 3.73
N THR A 200 7.32 2.34 2.78
CA THR A 200 8.62 1.67 2.54
C THR A 200 9.27 2.02 1.21
N GLU A 201 8.53 2.63 0.28
CA GLU A 201 9.02 3.00 -1.05
C GLU A 201 8.85 4.48 -1.36
N VAL A 202 9.97 5.13 -1.70
CA VAL A 202 10.00 6.54 -2.13
C VAL A 202 9.47 6.69 -3.56
N SER A 203 9.59 5.64 -4.37
CA SER A 203 9.14 5.66 -5.76
C SER A 203 8.73 4.26 -6.22
N PRO A 204 7.59 4.13 -6.91
CA PRO A 204 7.19 2.87 -7.55
C PRO A 204 8.25 2.34 -8.52
N ALA A 205 9.06 3.21 -9.14
CA ALA A 205 10.12 2.81 -10.06
C ALA A 205 11.27 2.04 -9.39
N ARG A 206 11.39 2.12 -8.05
CA ARG A 206 12.40 1.41 -7.26
C ARG A 206 11.88 0.13 -6.63
N LEU A 207 10.58 -0.16 -6.78
CA LEU A 207 9.95 -1.35 -6.22
C LEU A 207 10.56 -2.62 -6.80
N ASN A 208 11.09 -3.48 -5.93
CA ASN A 208 11.58 -4.79 -6.32
C ASN A 208 10.66 -5.88 -5.77
N LEU A 209 9.76 -6.39 -6.61
CA LEU A 209 8.81 -7.44 -6.24
C LEU A 209 9.48 -8.72 -5.71
N ALA A 210 10.72 -9.02 -6.12
CA ALA A 210 11.44 -10.18 -5.59
C ALA A 210 11.82 -10.01 -4.11
N GLN A 211 12.01 -8.78 -3.65
CA GLN A 211 12.28 -8.47 -2.24
C GLN A 211 10.99 -8.31 -1.43
N VAL A 212 9.90 -7.86 -2.08
CA VAL A 212 8.58 -7.73 -1.46
C VAL A 212 7.96 -9.10 -1.21
N LEU A 213 7.98 -10.01 -2.20
CA LEU A 213 7.29 -11.31 -2.15
C LEU A 213 8.15 -12.43 -1.56
N VAL A 214 8.99 -12.09 -0.58
CA VAL A 214 9.77 -13.07 0.20
C VAL A 214 8.87 -13.76 1.21
N GLU A 215 9.12 -15.03 1.51
CA GLU A 215 8.29 -15.86 2.41
C GLU A 215 8.10 -15.25 3.80
N GLN A 216 9.10 -14.49 4.28
CA GLN A 216 9.05 -13.86 5.60
C GLN A 216 8.21 -12.58 5.63
N ASN A 217 7.81 -12.04 4.47
CA ASN A 217 6.92 -10.88 4.39
C ASN A 217 5.46 -11.29 4.60
N LYS A 218 4.99 -11.20 5.84
CA LYS A 218 3.64 -11.61 6.22
C LYS A 218 2.51 -10.77 5.60
N ARG A 219 2.81 -9.60 5.01
CA ARG A 219 1.80 -8.76 4.34
C ARG A 219 1.29 -9.42 3.07
N PHE A 220 2.19 -10.01 2.28
CA PHE A 220 1.85 -10.61 1.00
C PHE A 220 2.07 -12.10 1.07
N ARG A 221 0.98 -12.85 0.89
CA ARG A 221 1.03 -14.31 0.97
C ARG A 221 1.51 -14.93 -0.32
N VAL A 222 1.50 -14.21 -1.45
CA VAL A 222 1.94 -14.74 -2.75
C VAL A 222 3.46 -14.79 -2.83
N SER A 223 4.00 -15.92 -3.27
CA SER A 223 5.43 -16.05 -3.56
C SER A 223 5.81 -15.43 -4.91
N VAL A 224 7.07 -15.05 -5.09
CA VAL A 224 7.58 -14.56 -6.40
C VAL A 224 7.28 -15.54 -7.54
N ARG A 225 7.33 -16.84 -7.27
CA ARG A 225 7.08 -17.88 -8.28
C ARG A 225 5.61 -17.88 -8.70
N GLU A 226 4.70 -17.90 -7.74
CA GLU A 226 3.26 -17.82 -7.99
C GLU A 226 2.89 -16.55 -8.75
N PHE A 227 3.43 -15.41 -8.31
CA PHE A 227 3.22 -14.13 -8.98
C PHE A 227 3.64 -14.20 -10.45
N LYS A 228 4.83 -14.72 -10.75
CA LYS A 228 5.33 -14.81 -12.13
C LYS A 228 4.42 -15.67 -13.01
N GLU A 229 3.96 -16.81 -12.52
CA GLU A 229 3.10 -17.72 -13.27
C GLU A 229 1.72 -17.10 -13.54
N ILE A 230 1.07 -16.53 -12.52
CA ILE A 230 -0.24 -15.89 -12.67
C ILE A 230 -0.12 -14.66 -13.58
N HIS A 231 0.86 -13.80 -13.34
CA HIS A 231 1.10 -12.58 -14.12
C HIS A 231 1.40 -12.90 -15.58
N ALA A 232 2.24 -13.91 -15.87
CA ALA A 232 2.54 -14.33 -17.24
C ALA A 232 1.30 -14.85 -17.97
N ALA A 233 0.48 -15.67 -17.30
CA ALA A 233 -0.76 -16.18 -17.88
C ALA A 233 -1.77 -15.05 -18.17
N CYS A 234 -1.92 -14.09 -17.25
CA CYS A 234 -2.76 -12.91 -17.45
C CYS A 234 -2.22 -12.00 -18.55
N ARG A 235 -0.90 -11.80 -18.65
CA ARG A 235 -0.25 -11.02 -19.73
C ARG A 235 -0.52 -11.63 -21.10
N GLU A 236 -0.37 -12.93 -21.25
CA GLU A 236 -0.66 -13.59 -22.53
C GLU A 236 -2.15 -13.50 -22.87
N ARG A 237 -3.05 -13.64 -21.88
CA ARG A 237 -4.50 -13.49 -22.12
C ARG A 237 -4.87 -12.05 -22.52
N LEU A 238 -4.23 -11.05 -21.91
CA LEU A 238 -4.38 -9.65 -22.30
C LEU A 238 -3.96 -9.47 -23.76
N ARG A 239 -2.76 -9.94 -24.12
CA ARG A 239 -2.22 -9.88 -25.49
C ARG A 239 -3.14 -10.56 -26.52
N GLU A 240 -3.61 -11.77 -26.23
CA GLU A 240 -4.59 -12.48 -27.07
C GLU A 240 -5.88 -11.65 -27.25
N GLY A 241 -6.36 -11.01 -26.19
CA GLY A 241 -7.56 -10.15 -26.23
C GLY A 241 -7.37 -8.89 -27.07
N LEU A 242 -6.20 -8.26 -26.98
CA LEU A 242 -5.81 -7.10 -27.77
C LEU A 242 -5.71 -7.45 -29.27
N GLN A 243 -5.06 -8.58 -29.60
CA GLN A 243 -4.93 -9.05 -30.99
C GLN A 243 -6.28 -9.37 -31.63
N ARG A 244 -7.19 -9.98 -30.86
CA ARG A 244 -8.55 -10.28 -31.31
C ARG A 244 -9.47 -9.07 -31.33
N LYS A 245 -9.00 -7.90 -30.86
CA LYS A 245 -9.79 -6.67 -30.70
C LYS A 245 -11.09 -6.93 -29.93
N ASP A 246 -10.98 -7.67 -28.81
CA ASP A 246 -12.12 -7.94 -27.93
C ASP A 246 -12.78 -6.61 -27.51
N VAL A 247 -14.01 -6.39 -27.97
CA VAL A 247 -14.72 -5.11 -27.82
C VAL A 247 -14.86 -4.74 -26.34
N ARG A 248 -15.23 -5.70 -25.48
CA ARG A 248 -15.46 -5.45 -24.06
C ARG A 248 -14.16 -5.14 -23.33
N LEU A 249 -13.08 -5.86 -23.68
CA LEU A 249 -11.75 -5.56 -23.16
C LEU A 249 -11.31 -4.16 -23.57
N MET A 250 -11.46 -3.78 -24.84
CA MET A 250 -11.05 -2.47 -25.33
C MET A 250 -11.84 -1.33 -24.68
N GLU A 251 -13.15 -1.49 -24.49
CA GLU A 251 -13.97 -0.54 -23.74
C GLU A 251 -13.53 -0.42 -22.29
N LEU A 252 -13.26 -1.55 -21.63
CA LEU A 252 -12.77 -1.57 -20.26
C LEU A 252 -11.42 -0.84 -20.12
N LEU A 253 -10.49 -1.07 -21.06
CA LEU A 253 -9.19 -0.42 -21.06
C LEU A 253 -9.31 1.09 -21.30
N ARG A 254 -10.08 1.52 -22.31
CA ARG A 254 -10.28 2.96 -22.58
C ARG A 254 -10.90 3.70 -21.40
N ARG A 255 -11.81 3.05 -20.68
CA ARG A 255 -12.48 3.63 -19.52
C ARG A 255 -11.55 3.76 -18.31
N ASN A 256 -10.72 2.76 -18.03
CA ASN A 256 -9.89 2.73 -16.82
C ASN A 256 -8.47 3.28 -17.06
N PHE A 257 -8.03 3.41 -18.31
CA PHE A 257 -6.70 3.88 -18.71
C PHE A 257 -6.77 4.93 -19.82
N PRO A 258 -7.48 6.06 -19.61
CA PRO A 258 -7.66 7.07 -20.66
C PRO A 258 -6.35 7.75 -21.08
N SER A 259 -5.30 7.68 -20.24
CA SER A 259 -3.98 8.26 -20.55
C SER A 259 -3.13 7.36 -21.46
N ILE A 260 -3.44 6.06 -21.55
CA ILE A 260 -2.67 5.11 -22.34
C ILE A 260 -3.30 5.01 -23.72
N ARG A 261 -2.50 5.27 -24.76
CA ARG A 261 -2.95 5.12 -26.14
C ARG A 261 -3.18 3.63 -26.45
N PRO A 262 -4.23 3.25 -27.19
CA PRO A 262 -4.54 1.84 -27.47
C PRO A 262 -3.39 1.04 -28.10
N GLU A 263 -2.54 1.69 -28.88
CA GLU A 263 -1.39 1.08 -29.55
C GLU A 263 -0.29 0.66 -28.55
N LEU A 264 -0.32 1.24 -27.35
CA LEU A 264 0.64 0.98 -26.27
C LEU A 264 0.12 -0.06 -25.27
N TYR A 265 -1.09 -0.59 -25.40
CA TYR A 265 -1.63 -1.54 -24.41
C TYR A 265 -0.82 -2.83 -24.28
N ASP A 266 -0.11 -3.24 -25.32
CA ASP A 266 0.77 -4.42 -25.30
C ASP A 266 2.24 -4.08 -24.95
N ASP A 267 2.58 -2.79 -24.79
CA ASP A 267 3.89 -2.40 -24.27
C ASP A 267 4.07 -2.92 -22.85
N GLU A 268 5.30 -3.29 -22.49
CA GLU A 268 5.58 -3.93 -21.20
C GLU A 268 5.13 -3.07 -20.01
N LYS A 269 5.42 -1.76 -20.04
CA LYS A 269 5.06 -0.88 -18.92
C LYS A 269 3.55 -0.72 -18.79
N SER A 270 2.88 -0.51 -19.92
CA SER A 270 1.43 -0.37 -19.98
C SER A 270 0.71 -1.66 -19.61
N ALA A 271 1.16 -2.80 -20.12
CA ALA A 271 0.61 -4.11 -19.80
C ALA A 271 0.75 -4.41 -18.30
N THR A 272 1.92 -4.18 -17.69
CA THR A 272 2.08 -4.33 -16.24
C THR A 272 1.10 -3.45 -15.48
N ARG A 273 1.01 -2.16 -15.81
CA ARG A 273 0.06 -1.24 -15.17
C ARG A 273 -1.39 -1.68 -15.34
N ILE A 274 -1.74 -2.19 -16.52
CA ILE A 274 -3.07 -2.74 -16.83
C ILE A 274 -3.40 -3.94 -15.94
N LEU A 275 -2.43 -4.85 -15.76
CA LEU A 275 -2.62 -6.08 -14.99
C LEU A 275 -2.73 -5.86 -13.48
N PHE A 276 -2.24 -4.72 -12.96
CA PHE A 276 -2.46 -4.32 -11.57
C PHE A 276 -3.87 -3.75 -11.31
N ASN A 277 -4.67 -3.49 -12.35
CA ASN A 277 -6.06 -3.07 -12.21
C ASN A 277 -6.97 -4.27 -11.91
N SER A 278 -7.60 -4.25 -10.73
CA SER A 278 -8.50 -5.32 -10.28
C SER A 278 -9.66 -5.57 -11.24
N ARG A 279 -10.25 -4.54 -11.85
CA ARG A 279 -11.36 -4.69 -12.81
C ARG A 279 -10.91 -5.40 -14.08
N VAL A 280 -9.74 -5.04 -14.61
CA VAL A 280 -9.18 -5.73 -15.79
C VAL A 280 -8.81 -7.16 -15.44
N LEU A 281 -8.10 -7.37 -14.32
CA LEU A 281 -7.71 -8.70 -13.88
C LEU A 281 -8.93 -9.61 -13.69
N MET A 282 -10.00 -9.11 -13.06
CA MET A 282 -11.28 -9.82 -12.94
C MET A 282 -11.90 -10.15 -14.30
N TYR A 283 -11.85 -9.22 -15.26
CA TYR A 283 -12.33 -9.49 -16.62
C TYR A 283 -11.51 -10.62 -17.30
N LEU A 284 -10.18 -10.60 -17.15
CA LEU A 284 -9.31 -11.63 -17.71
C LEU A 284 -9.58 -13.01 -17.06
N LEU A 285 -9.84 -13.02 -15.75
CA LEU A 285 -10.13 -14.23 -14.96
C LEU A 285 -11.56 -14.78 -15.14
N ALA A 286 -12.50 -13.99 -15.67
CA ALA A 286 -13.90 -14.40 -15.88
C ALA A 286 -14.11 -15.45 -17.00
N ASP A 287 -13.02 -15.96 -17.57
CA ASP A 287 -12.90 -17.14 -18.43
C ASP A 287 -13.69 -17.14 -19.75
N PHE A 288 -13.48 -16.13 -20.59
CA PHE A 288 -13.84 -16.17 -22.01
C PHE A 288 -12.81 -16.90 -22.91
N GLY A 289 -11.72 -17.45 -22.33
CA GLY A 289 -10.55 -17.90 -23.11
C GLY A 289 -9.73 -19.06 -22.54
N GLY A 290 -10.23 -19.81 -21.57
CA GLY A 290 -9.50 -20.94 -20.96
C GLY A 290 -8.35 -20.51 -20.04
N LEU A 291 -8.35 -19.28 -19.52
CA LEU A 291 -7.34 -18.84 -18.57
C LEU A 291 -7.46 -19.63 -17.25
N GLY A 292 -8.70 -19.89 -16.82
CA GLY A 292 -8.96 -20.71 -15.64
C GLY A 292 -8.37 -22.12 -15.79
N THR A 293 -8.56 -22.77 -16.93
CA THR A 293 -8.00 -24.10 -17.19
C THR A 293 -6.46 -24.08 -17.32
N LYS A 294 -5.88 -23.04 -17.94
CA LYS A 294 -4.41 -22.84 -18.00
C LYS A 294 -3.81 -22.71 -16.58
N LEU A 295 -4.41 -21.89 -15.72
CA LEU A 295 -3.98 -21.72 -14.34
C LEU A 295 -4.15 -23.02 -13.56
N LEU A 296 -5.33 -23.64 -13.60
CA LEU A 296 -5.62 -24.91 -12.94
C LEU A 296 -4.71 -26.04 -13.41
N GLY A 297 -4.19 -25.99 -14.64
CA GLY A 297 -3.27 -26.97 -15.22
C GLY A 297 -1.80 -26.77 -14.81
N ASN A 298 -1.44 -25.59 -14.31
CA ASN A 298 -0.05 -25.24 -14.00
C ASN A 298 0.46 -26.04 -12.78
N PRO A 299 1.56 -26.81 -12.92
CA PRO A 299 2.04 -27.69 -11.85
C PRO A 299 2.54 -26.91 -10.62
N ILE A 300 3.17 -25.75 -10.81
CA ILE A 300 3.65 -24.91 -9.70
C ILE A 300 2.46 -24.43 -8.89
N LEU A 301 1.49 -23.83 -9.57
CA LEU A 301 0.29 -23.29 -8.92
C LEU A 301 -0.58 -24.40 -8.29
N LYS A 302 -0.64 -25.60 -8.88
CA LYS A 302 -1.32 -26.76 -8.27
C LYS A 302 -0.70 -27.17 -6.94
N THR A 303 0.63 -27.27 -6.89
CA THR A 303 1.34 -27.64 -5.67
C THR A 303 1.10 -26.61 -4.58
N GLU A 304 1.20 -25.32 -4.91
CA GLU A 304 1.01 -24.23 -3.96
C GLU A 304 -0.47 -24.06 -3.53
N ALA A 305 -1.41 -24.16 -4.46
CA ALA A 305 -2.84 -24.12 -4.16
C ALA A 305 -3.32 -25.32 -3.32
N GLY A 306 -2.61 -26.46 -3.39
CA GLY A 306 -2.83 -27.61 -2.52
C GLY A 306 -2.23 -27.44 -1.11
N ALA A 307 -1.15 -26.68 -0.98
CA ALA A 307 -0.58 -26.29 0.31
C ALA A 307 -1.40 -25.19 1.01
N ARG A 308 -2.04 -24.32 0.23
CA ARG A 308 -2.99 -23.28 0.67
C ARG A 308 -4.41 -23.84 0.70
N ARG A 309 -5.39 -23.14 1.30
CA ARG A 309 -6.77 -23.66 1.38
C ARG A 309 -7.54 -23.53 0.05
N GLY A 310 -6.85 -23.70 -1.08
CA GLY A 310 -7.42 -23.77 -2.43
C GLY A 310 -7.09 -22.58 -3.35
N TRP A 311 -7.53 -22.70 -4.60
CA TRP A 311 -7.30 -21.74 -5.69
C TRP A 311 -7.93 -20.35 -5.47
N SER A 312 -9.06 -20.30 -4.78
CA SER A 312 -9.74 -19.04 -4.48
C SER A 312 -8.84 -18.15 -3.61
N GLU A 313 -8.23 -18.71 -2.56
CA GLU A 313 -7.33 -17.99 -1.66
C GLU A 313 -6.07 -17.50 -2.40
N LEU A 314 -5.47 -18.33 -3.27
CA LEU A 314 -4.29 -17.95 -4.05
C LEU A 314 -4.56 -16.76 -4.99
N LEU A 315 -5.70 -16.74 -5.67
CA LEU A 315 -6.06 -15.64 -6.55
C LEU A 315 -6.45 -14.38 -5.77
N MET A 316 -7.08 -14.54 -4.60
CA MET A 316 -7.34 -13.42 -3.69
C MET A 316 -6.02 -12.79 -3.20
N ASP A 317 -5.05 -13.62 -2.79
CA ASP A 317 -3.74 -13.14 -2.37
C ASP A 317 -3.02 -12.41 -3.52
N TYR A 318 -3.16 -12.87 -4.77
CA TYR A 318 -2.58 -12.20 -5.95
C TYR A 318 -3.27 -10.86 -6.25
N GLN A 319 -4.60 -10.80 -6.08
CA GLN A 319 -5.39 -9.58 -6.24
C GLN A 319 -5.18 -8.55 -5.12
N ASP A 320 -4.42 -8.89 -4.08
CA ASP A 320 -4.06 -8.01 -2.98
C ASP A 320 -2.66 -7.40 -3.13
N LEU A 321 -1.86 -7.85 -4.12
CA LEU A 321 -0.56 -7.27 -4.53
C LEU A 321 -0.63 -5.94 -5.28
#